data_AF-A0A956X5Q7-F1
#
_entry.id   AF-A0A956X5Q7-F1
#
_cell.length_a   1.000
_cell.length_b   1.000
_cell.length_c   1.000
_cell.angle_alpha   90.00
_cell.angle_beta   90.00
_cell.angle_gamma   90.00
#
_symmetry.space_group_name_H-M   'P 1'
#
loop_
_entity.id
_entity.type
_entity.pdbx_description
1 polymer ?
#
loop_
_entity_poly.entity_id
_entity_poly.type
_entity_poly.pdbx_seq_one_letter_code
_entity_poly.pdbx_strand_id
1 'polypeptide(L)' 'MDEGQARSEEELRYLSNRQTGMIRTTTPIRKARACLTCGYVELYLDPAELNKKLKP' A
#
# COMPACT_ATOMS: atom_id res chain seq x y z
N MET A 1 -13.17 12.62 5.38
CA MET A 1 -12.22 11.48 5.40
C MET A 1 -11.59 11.46 6.77
N ASP A 2 -11.66 10.34 7.45
CA ASP A 2 -10.92 10.08 8.70
C ASP A 2 -9.55 9.48 8.37
N GLU A 3 -8.52 9.80 9.15
CA GLU A 3 -7.17 9.24 8.97
C GLU A 3 -6.91 8.12 9.98
N GLY A 4 -6.36 7.00 9.51
CA GLY A 4 -6.06 5.86 10.37
C GLY A 4 -4.89 5.02 9.88
N GLN A 5 -4.70 3.88 10.55
CA GLN A 5 -3.71 2.88 10.17
C GLN A 5 -4.40 1.68 9.53
N ALA A 6 -3.84 1.16 8.45
CA ALA A 6 -4.23 -0.13 7.91
C ALA A 6 -3.63 -1.24 8.80
N ARG A 7 -4.47 -2.06 9.42
CA ARG A 7 -4.07 -3.17 10.30
C ARG A 7 -4.83 -4.43 9.87
N SER A 8 -4.13 -5.55 9.81
CA SER A 8 -4.67 -6.90 9.58
C SER A 8 -3.77 -7.88 10.33
N GLU A 9 -4.28 -9.09 10.60
CA GLU A 9 -3.50 -10.13 11.28
C GLU A 9 -2.20 -10.44 10.52
N GLU A 10 -2.27 -10.43 9.19
CA GLU A 10 -1.13 -10.45 8.28
C GLU A 10 -1.03 -9.08 7.60
N GLU A 11 0.07 -8.34 7.75
CA GLU A 11 0.25 -6.96 7.24
C GLU A 11 -0.31 -6.75 5.82
N LEU A 12 -1.18 -5.75 5.64
CA LEU A 12 -1.67 -5.31 4.33
C LEU A 12 -0.50 -4.86 3.43
N ARG A 13 -0.41 -5.49 2.26
CA ARG A 13 0.73 -5.38 1.35
C ARG A 13 0.27 -5.13 -0.09
N TYR A 14 1.00 -4.28 -0.78
CA TYR A 14 0.80 -3.96 -2.18
C TYR A 14 1.85 -4.66 -3.05
N LEU A 15 1.42 -5.23 -4.17
CA LEU A 15 2.28 -5.78 -5.20
C LEU A 15 2.05 -5.02 -6.51
N SER A 16 3.12 -4.51 -7.14
CA SER A 16 3.00 -3.76 -8.38
C SER A 16 3.18 -4.65 -9.60
N ASN A 17 2.27 -4.54 -10.57
CA ASN A 17 2.40 -5.18 -11.88
C ASN A 17 3.55 -4.59 -12.73
N ARG A 18 4.13 -3.45 -12.31
CA ARG A 18 5.28 -2.84 -12.97
C ARG A 18 6.61 -3.52 -12.61
N GLN A 19 6.63 -4.44 -11.66
CA GLN A 19 7.83 -5.22 -11.32
C GLN A 19 8.07 -6.30 -12.39
N THR A 20 9.18 -6.17 -13.12
CA THR A 20 9.53 -7.04 -14.27
C THR A 20 10.54 -8.15 -13.94
N GLY A 21 10.92 -8.31 -12.67
CA GLY A 21 11.88 -9.34 -12.22
C GLY A 21 11.24 -10.68 -11.81
N MET A 22 12.07 -11.73 -11.76
CA MET A 22 11.68 -13.07 -11.27
C MET A 22 11.31 -13.06 -9.77
N ILE A 23 11.92 -12.14 -9.00
CA ILE A 23 11.58 -11.89 -7.60
C ILE A 23 10.76 -10.62 -7.53
N ARG A 24 9.47 -10.76 -7.21
CA ARG A 24 8.58 -9.65 -6.92
C ARG A 24 8.54 -9.37 -5.43
N THR A 25 8.51 -8.10 -5.04
CA THR A 25 8.54 -7.69 -3.64
C THR A 25 7.36 -6.81 -3.30
N THR A 26 6.74 -7.05 -2.14
CA THR A 26 5.57 -6.31 -1.68
C THR A 26 5.95 -5.04 -0.90
N THR A 27 5.10 -4.01 -0.96
CA THR A 27 5.21 -2.78 -0.16
C THR A 27 4.17 -2.76 0.95
N PRO A 28 4.56 -2.59 2.23
CA PRO A 28 3.60 -2.52 3.32
C PRO A 28 2.74 -1.25 3.19
N ILE A 29 1.46 -1.38 3.54
CA ILE A 29 0.51 -0.28 3.62
C ILE A 29 0.34 0.06 5.09
N ARG A 30 0.73 1.26 5.49
CA ARG A 30 0.70 1.68 6.91
C ARG A 30 -0.37 2.72 7.22
N LYS A 31 -0.74 3.55 6.23
CA LYS A 31 -1.70 4.64 6.40
C LYS A 31 -2.91 4.41 5.51
N ALA A 32 -4.08 4.72 6.03
CA ALA A 32 -5.34 4.68 5.32
C ALA A 32 -6.18 5.93 5.63
N ARG A 33 -7.09 6.27 4.72
CA ARG A 33 -8.17 7.23 5.00
C ARG A 33 -9.50 6.62 4.65
N ALA A 34 -10.49 6.80 5.52
CA ALA A 34 -11.84 6.26 5.30
C ALA A 34 -12.86 7.39 5.11
N CYS A 35 -13.72 7.27 4.11
CA CYS A 35 -14.88 8.13 3.94
C CYS A 35 -15.98 7.70 4.90
N LEU A 36 -16.28 8.54 5.89
CA LEU A 36 -17.32 8.26 6.88
C LEU A 36 -18.75 8.26 6.30
N THR A 37 -18.93 8.76 5.07
CA THR A 37 -20.24 8.84 4.42
C THR A 37 -20.53 7.65 3.50
N CYS A 38 -19.54 7.18 2.74
CA CYS A 38 -19.75 6.11 1.74
C CYS A 38 -18.88 4.87 1.94
N GLY A 39 -18.03 4.83 2.96
CA GLY A 39 -17.16 3.69 3.26
C GLY A 39 -15.96 3.52 2.33
N TYR A 40 -15.77 4.41 1.36
CA TYR A 40 -14.59 4.41 0.48
C TYR A 40 -13.30 4.53 1.30
N VAL A 41 -12.30 3.68 1.02
CA VAL A 41 -11.01 3.68 1.71
C VAL A 41 -9.88 3.96 0.72
N GLU A 42 -9.05 4.94 1.04
CA GLU A 42 -7.79 5.23 0.36
C GLU A 42 -6.63 4.62 1.15
N LEU A 43 -5.78 3.86 0.47
CA LEU A 43 -4.58 3.26 1.07
C LEU A 43 -3.34 4.00 0.57
N TYR A 44 -2.44 4.31 1.50
CA TYR A 44 -1.24 5.10 1.24
C TYR A 44 -0.01 4.21 1.33
N LEU A 45 0.80 4.25 0.27
CA LEU A 45 2.10 3.61 0.19
C LEU A 45 3.21 4.63 0.46
N ASP A 46 4.31 4.18 1.06
CA ASP A 46 5.53 4.99 1.12
C ASP A 46 6.14 5.05 -0.30
N PRO A 47 6.22 6.25 -0.92
CA PRO A 47 6.75 6.38 -2.28
C PRO A 47 8.24 6.05 -2.37
N ALA A 48 9.03 6.28 -1.31
CA ALA A 48 10.44 5.93 -1.28
C ALA A 48 10.63 4.41 -1.19
N GLU A 49 9.84 3.70 -0.37
CA GLU A 49 9.87 2.24 -0.34
C GLU A 49 9.38 1.62 -1.66
N LEU A 50 8.32 2.18 -2.25
CA LEU A 50 7.78 1.70 -3.52
C LEU A 50 8.79 1.91 -4.66
N ASN A 51 9.39 3.09 -4.77
CA ASN A 51 10.35 3.40 -5.83
C ASN A 51 11.59 2.52 -5.79
N LYS A 52 12.07 2.11 -4.60
CA LYS A 52 13.17 1.12 -4.48
C LYS A 52 12.84 -0.21 -5.14
N LYS A 53 11.56 -0.59 -5.17
CA LYS A 53 11.06 -1.89 -5.64
C LYS A 53 10.57 -1.87 -7.09
N LEU A 54 10.45 -0.68 -7.69
CA LEU A 54 10.04 -0.47 -9.08
C LEU A 54 11.22 -0.18 -10.02
N LYS A 55 12.46 -0.19 -9.52
CA LYS A 55 13.63 -0.04 -10.38
C LYS A 55 13.72 -1.21 -11.37
N PRO A 56 14.07 -0.95 -12.64
CA PRO A 56 14.26 -1.99 -13.65
C PRO A 56 15.40 -2.94 -13.29
#